data_AF-A0AAP6BFA8-F1
#
_entry.id   AF-A0AAP6BFA8-F1
#
_cell.length_a   1.000
_cell.length_b   1.000
_cell.length_c   1.000
_cell.angle_alpha   90.00
_cell.angle_beta   90.00
_cell.angle_gamma   90.00
#
_symmetry.space_group_name_H-M   'P 1'
#
loop_
_entity.id
_entity.type
_entity.pdbx_description
1 polymer ?
#
loop_
_entity_poly.entity_id
_entity_poly.type
_entity_poly.pdbx_seq_one_letter_code
_entity_poly.pdbx_strand_id
1 'polypeptide(L)'
;MRPEGYDYDTHSRLAGPLTEPAASYRVQYISLLSREPHRIRAILLMSLAPVLTALLLVYLVWPSHWVEREGGDEWMVGLDIAMLIAIGLIELFMVVNVASVAHATLVARDPVPVIPESGTRVAFLTTYVPGREPLAMVRATLEGAVRIHHRGPLDVWLLDEGDDEQAKALCAELGVRHFTRNGVPEWNRPKGVHKARTKHGNYNAWIAAHGDEYEFFASVDTDHVPHPDYLERMMGYFRDPDVAFVVGPQVYGNYHHPVTKAAESQQFLFHALIQRAGNRYRAPMFVGTNNVVRIAAVQQIGGLYDSITEDMATGFELHRRRNPVTGHKWRSVYTPDVLAVGEGPASWTDFFTQQMRWSRGTYETLFKQYWKAPFTMPPGRLFSYTMMLVYYPMTAVNWLLGMVSCVLFLWFGASGTQVAASVWLMLYSDAAALQIGLYLWNRRHNVSPHEPEGSGGLAGMGMSALSAPIYLKSFGAALLRRPSRFVVTPKGAGVSADRLMTFRIHLFWAAVLIASLAASAVLGHTHVAMRTWAVLATAISLAPVAVWIGTAVRERLARPRTRSSLVVEAPAAEPALAPVSGTPTGGN
;
A
#
# COMPACT_ATOMS: atom_id res chain seq x y z
N MET A 1 14.25 9.00 14.68
CA MET A 1 14.38 10.45 14.98
C MET A 1 13.20 11.14 14.28
N ARG A 2 12.34 11.87 14.98
CA ARG A 2 11.20 12.57 14.36
C ARG A 2 11.74 13.63 13.41
N PRO A 3 11.30 13.70 12.15
CA PRO A 3 11.58 14.86 11.31
C PRO A 3 11.07 16.13 12.03
N GLU A 4 11.96 17.07 12.33
CA GLU A 4 11.60 18.33 12.96
C GLU A 4 10.78 19.20 11.98
N GLY A 5 9.88 20.04 12.52
CA GLY A 5 9.11 21.00 11.71
C GLY A 5 7.75 20.52 11.18
N TYR A 6 7.26 19.35 11.60
CA TYR A 6 5.93 18.85 11.24
C TYR A 6 4.98 18.83 12.45
N ASP A 7 3.72 19.19 12.22
CA ASP A 7 2.68 19.27 13.25
C ASP A 7 2.10 17.89 13.61
N TYR A 8 2.85 17.10 14.37
CA TYR A 8 2.36 15.80 14.86
C TYR A 8 1.33 15.91 15.99
N ASP A 9 1.28 17.03 16.70
CA ASP A 9 0.35 17.20 17.83
C ASP A 9 -1.10 17.30 17.35
N THR A 10 -1.34 18.04 16.26
CA THR A 10 -2.66 18.07 15.61
C THR A 10 -2.94 16.76 14.88
N HIS A 11 -1.96 16.22 14.15
CA HIS A 11 -2.18 15.02 13.32
C HIS A 11 -2.34 13.73 14.12
N SER A 12 -1.81 13.67 15.35
CA SER A 12 -2.08 12.57 16.28
C SER A 12 -3.49 12.63 16.88
N ARG A 13 -4.28 13.68 16.62
CA ARG A 13 -5.62 13.90 17.20
C ARG A 13 -6.69 14.21 16.15
N LEU A 14 -6.51 13.79 14.90
CA LEU A 14 -7.45 14.00 13.80
C LEU A 14 -8.86 13.44 14.06
N ALA A 15 -8.99 12.37 14.84
CA ALA A 15 -10.29 11.82 15.23
C ALA A 15 -11.04 12.71 16.26
N GLY A 16 -10.33 13.64 16.91
CA GLY A 16 -10.84 14.54 17.95
C GLY A 16 -10.25 14.27 19.34
N PRO A 17 -10.72 14.96 20.38
CA PRO A 17 -10.29 14.75 21.75
C PRO A 17 -10.77 13.39 22.30
N LEU A 18 -10.11 12.90 23.34
CA LEU A 18 -10.58 11.74 24.11
C LEU A 18 -11.88 12.10 24.85
N THR A 19 -12.87 11.21 24.82
CA THR A 19 -14.14 11.36 25.54
C THR A 19 -14.29 10.29 26.64
N GLU A 20 -15.18 10.54 27.59
CA GLU A 20 -15.54 9.56 28.62
C GLU A 20 -16.36 8.40 28.02
N PRO A 21 -16.14 7.15 28.45
CA PRO A 21 -16.90 6.00 27.97
C PRO A 21 -18.28 5.92 28.62
N ALA A 22 -19.28 5.45 27.87
CA ALA A 22 -20.56 5.04 28.43
C ALA A 22 -20.44 3.68 29.16
N ALA A 23 -21.33 3.40 30.13
CA ALA A 23 -21.31 2.15 30.90
C ALA A 23 -21.37 0.87 30.03
N SER A 24 -22.18 0.88 28.96
CA SER A 24 -22.26 -0.18 27.96
C SER A 24 -21.66 0.30 26.64
N TYR A 25 -20.34 0.46 26.60
CA TYR A 25 -19.65 1.08 25.47
C TYR A 25 -19.70 0.21 24.19
N ARG A 26 -19.98 0.88 23.07
CA ARG A 26 -19.75 0.41 21.70
C ARG A 26 -19.12 1.55 20.92
N VAL A 27 -18.24 1.22 19.98
CA VAL A 27 -17.53 2.25 19.20
C VAL A 27 -18.53 3.15 18.48
N GLN A 28 -18.45 4.44 18.78
CA GLN A 28 -19.24 5.48 18.13
C GLN A 28 -18.46 6.07 16.96
N TYR A 29 -19.18 6.60 15.98
CA TYR A 29 -18.56 7.17 14.78
C TYR A 29 -19.25 8.45 14.35
N ILE A 30 -18.48 9.38 13.81
CA ILE A 30 -18.96 10.65 13.28
C ILE A 30 -18.71 10.65 11.77
N SER A 31 -19.77 10.87 10.99
CA SER A 31 -19.68 10.92 9.53
C SER A 31 -18.90 12.17 9.09
N LEU A 32 -17.97 12.02 8.15
CA LEU A 32 -17.24 13.16 7.59
C LEU A 32 -18.19 14.13 6.88
N LEU A 33 -19.17 13.59 6.15
CA LEU A 33 -20.19 14.38 5.46
C LEU A 33 -21.08 15.17 6.43
N SER A 34 -21.28 14.69 7.67
CA SER A 34 -22.07 15.41 8.67
C SER A 34 -21.40 16.69 9.16
N ARG A 35 -20.07 16.77 9.07
CA ARG A 35 -19.27 17.95 9.40
C ARG A 35 -19.04 18.88 8.19
N GLU A 36 -19.57 18.53 7.01
CA GLU A 36 -19.33 19.28 5.78
C GLU A 36 -20.26 20.50 5.67
N PRO A 37 -19.74 21.74 5.66
CA PRO A 37 -20.58 22.93 5.51
C PRO A 37 -21.31 22.96 4.16
N HIS A 38 -20.69 22.47 3.08
CA HIS A 38 -21.29 22.44 1.74
C HIS A 38 -21.84 21.05 1.36
N ARG A 39 -22.51 20.37 2.30
CA ARG A 39 -22.96 18.97 2.16
C ARG A 39 -23.76 18.69 0.89
N ILE A 40 -24.58 19.64 0.44
CA ILE A 40 -25.40 19.47 -0.77
C ILE A 40 -24.50 19.41 -2.00
N ARG A 41 -23.51 20.31 -2.12
CA ARG A 41 -22.55 20.31 -3.24
C ARG A 41 -21.72 19.04 -3.25
N ALA A 42 -21.31 18.57 -2.07
CA ALA A 42 -20.60 17.30 -1.92
C ALA A 42 -21.45 16.13 -2.44
N ILE A 43 -22.69 15.99 -1.97
CA ILE A 43 -23.61 14.92 -2.41
C ILE A 43 -23.85 14.99 -3.92
N LEU A 44 -24.09 16.19 -4.47
CA LEU A 44 -24.26 16.39 -5.91
C LEU A 44 -23.03 15.91 -6.69
N LEU A 45 -21.81 16.23 -6.26
CA LEU A 45 -20.58 15.75 -6.89
C LEU A 45 -20.47 14.21 -6.80
N MET A 46 -20.75 13.63 -5.63
CA MET A 46 -20.71 12.16 -5.43
C MET A 46 -21.76 11.42 -6.26
N SER A 47 -22.91 12.05 -6.55
CA SER A 47 -23.97 11.44 -7.35
C SER A 47 -23.77 11.67 -8.85
N LEU A 48 -23.34 12.86 -9.25
CA LEU A 48 -23.21 13.23 -10.65
C LEU A 48 -22.03 12.51 -11.33
N ALA A 49 -20.89 12.37 -10.65
CA ALA A 49 -19.70 11.75 -11.25
C ALA A 49 -19.96 10.29 -11.70
N PRO A 50 -20.52 9.39 -10.85
CA PRO A 50 -20.86 8.03 -11.30
C PRO A 50 -21.95 8.00 -12.38
N VAL A 51 -22.97 8.87 -12.27
CA VAL A 51 -24.09 8.90 -13.23
C VAL A 51 -23.60 9.31 -14.62
N LEU A 52 -22.83 10.39 -14.74
CA LEU A 52 -22.31 10.81 -16.05
C LEU A 52 -21.33 9.81 -16.64
N THR A 53 -20.51 9.17 -15.79
CA THR A 53 -19.64 8.06 -16.22
C THR A 53 -20.47 6.88 -16.74
N ALA A 54 -21.59 6.55 -16.09
CA ALA A 54 -22.48 5.48 -16.53
C ALA A 54 -23.23 5.83 -17.82
N LEU A 55 -23.62 7.09 -18.00
CA LEU A 55 -24.21 7.55 -19.26
C LEU A 55 -23.20 7.47 -20.41
N LEU A 56 -21.93 7.81 -20.17
CA LEU A 56 -20.86 7.63 -21.16
C LEU A 56 -20.70 6.16 -21.57
N LEU A 57 -20.68 5.24 -20.60
CA LEU A 57 -20.66 3.79 -20.87
C LEU A 57 -21.84 3.38 -21.76
N VAL A 58 -23.07 3.70 -21.35
CA VAL A 58 -24.29 3.33 -22.08
C VAL A 58 -24.27 3.92 -23.49
N TYR A 59 -23.83 5.17 -23.64
CA TYR A 59 -23.71 5.84 -24.92
C TYR A 59 -22.71 5.13 -25.84
N LEU A 60 -21.51 4.77 -25.35
CA LEU A 60 -20.47 4.15 -26.18
C LEU A 60 -20.82 2.74 -26.67
N VAL A 61 -21.56 1.98 -25.88
CA VAL A 61 -21.95 0.59 -26.20
C VAL A 61 -23.34 0.47 -26.82
N TRP A 62 -24.02 1.60 -27.06
CA TRP A 62 -25.38 1.58 -27.59
C TRP A 62 -25.43 0.96 -29.00
N PRO A 63 -26.40 0.08 -29.31
CA PRO A 63 -26.43 -0.68 -30.57
C PRO A 63 -26.34 0.16 -31.84
N SER A 64 -26.95 1.36 -31.87
CA SER A 64 -26.88 2.24 -33.04
C SER A 64 -25.51 2.86 -33.31
N HIS A 65 -24.54 2.69 -32.39
CA HIS A 65 -23.17 3.13 -32.57
C HIS A 65 -22.23 1.98 -32.93
N TRP A 66 -22.70 0.75 -33.06
CA TRP A 66 -21.84 -0.36 -33.40
C TRP A 66 -21.30 -0.21 -34.83
N VAL A 67 -20.07 -0.65 -35.05
CA VAL A 67 -19.48 -0.64 -36.39
C VAL A 67 -20.17 -1.68 -37.25
N GLU A 68 -20.84 -1.25 -38.30
CA GLU A 68 -21.35 -2.12 -39.35
C GLU A 68 -20.40 -2.09 -40.55
N ARG A 69 -20.00 -3.27 -41.05
CA ARG A 69 -19.16 -3.40 -42.24
C ARG A 69 -19.96 -4.06 -43.35
N GLU A 70 -20.39 -3.28 -44.33
CA GLU A 70 -21.00 -3.83 -45.55
C GLU A 70 -19.91 -4.49 -46.42
N GLY A 71 -20.00 -5.81 -46.61
CA GLY A 71 -19.09 -6.57 -47.47
C GLY A 71 -17.64 -6.72 -46.97
N GLY A 72 -17.39 -6.49 -45.67
CA GLY A 72 -16.05 -6.62 -45.07
C GLY A 72 -15.70 -8.06 -44.69
N ASP A 73 -14.40 -8.33 -44.52
CA ASP A 73 -13.92 -9.65 -44.10
C ASP A 73 -14.46 -10.05 -42.71
N GLU A 74 -14.92 -11.30 -42.56
CA GLU A 74 -15.52 -11.81 -41.32
C GLU A 74 -14.59 -11.70 -40.10
N TRP A 75 -13.28 -11.84 -40.30
CA TRP A 75 -12.30 -11.72 -39.21
C TRP A 75 -12.24 -10.30 -38.64
N MET A 76 -12.50 -9.28 -39.46
CA MET A 76 -12.51 -7.89 -39.03
C MET A 76 -13.72 -7.59 -38.14
N VAL A 77 -14.87 -8.20 -38.44
CA VAL A 77 -16.06 -8.13 -37.56
C VAL A 77 -15.73 -8.69 -36.18
N GLY A 78 -14.98 -9.80 -36.11
CA GLY A 78 -14.48 -10.34 -34.85
C GLY A 78 -13.59 -9.35 -34.07
N LEU A 79 -12.72 -8.60 -34.75
CA LEU A 79 -11.87 -7.58 -34.11
C LEU A 79 -12.68 -6.37 -33.62
N ASP A 80 -13.71 -5.95 -34.36
CA ASP A 80 -14.61 -4.87 -33.93
C ASP A 80 -15.43 -5.28 -32.71
N ILE A 81 -15.94 -6.51 -32.67
CA ILE A 81 -16.62 -7.06 -31.48
C ILE A 81 -15.66 -7.10 -30.29
N ALA A 82 -14.43 -7.56 -30.48
CA ALA A 82 -13.42 -7.58 -29.43
C ALA A 82 -13.11 -6.15 -28.91
N MET A 83 -13.01 -5.18 -29.82
CA MET A 83 -12.84 -3.77 -29.47
C MET A 83 -14.03 -3.23 -28.66
N LEU A 84 -15.26 -3.50 -29.10
CA LEU A 84 -16.48 -3.06 -28.41
C LEU A 84 -16.57 -3.64 -27.00
N ILE A 85 -16.24 -4.92 -26.83
CA ILE A 85 -16.16 -5.58 -25.51
C ILE A 85 -15.08 -4.90 -24.65
N ALA A 86 -13.91 -4.61 -25.22
CA ALA A 86 -12.83 -3.92 -24.50
C ALA A 86 -13.27 -2.52 -24.02
N ILE A 87 -13.89 -1.71 -24.90
CA ILE A 87 -14.43 -0.39 -24.57
C ILE A 87 -15.47 -0.52 -23.44
N GLY A 88 -16.45 -1.42 -23.58
CA GLY A 88 -17.50 -1.61 -22.58
C GLY A 88 -16.94 -2.03 -21.22
N LEU A 89 -15.92 -2.89 -21.18
CA LEU A 89 -15.27 -3.31 -19.94
C LEU A 89 -14.42 -2.19 -19.31
N ILE A 90 -13.67 -1.42 -20.11
CA ILE A 90 -12.90 -0.26 -19.65
C ILE A 90 -13.83 0.74 -18.97
N GLU A 91 -14.92 1.10 -19.66
CA GLU A 91 -15.90 2.05 -19.18
C GLU A 91 -16.68 1.52 -17.96
N LEU A 92 -17.02 0.23 -17.93
CA LEU A 92 -17.60 -0.41 -16.74
C LEU A 92 -16.66 -0.31 -15.54
N PHE A 93 -15.36 -0.56 -15.72
CA PHE A 93 -14.39 -0.43 -14.64
C PHE A 93 -14.22 1.02 -14.18
N MET A 94 -14.31 1.98 -15.10
CA MET A 94 -14.33 3.40 -14.76
C MET A 94 -15.55 3.74 -13.90
N VAL A 95 -16.75 3.30 -14.29
CA VAL A 95 -17.99 3.46 -13.50
C VAL A 95 -17.83 2.86 -12.11
N VAL A 96 -17.37 1.61 -12.01
CA VAL A 96 -17.20 0.93 -10.71
C VAL A 96 -16.18 1.67 -9.84
N ASN A 97 -15.08 2.16 -10.41
CA ASN A 97 -14.07 2.91 -9.65
C ASN A 97 -14.61 4.25 -9.14
N VAL A 98 -15.27 5.04 -10.01
CA VAL A 98 -15.85 6.35 -9.63
C VAL A 98 -16.96 6.15 -8.60
N ALA A 99 -17.84 5.16 -8.80
CA ALA A 99 -18.91 4.81 -7.86
C ALA A 99 -18.34 4.34 -6.52
N SER A 100 -17.28 3.53 -6.51
CA SER A 100 -16.61 3.06 -5.31
C SER A 100 -16.03 4.23 -4.50
N VAL A 101 -15.32 5.16 -5.14
CA VAL A 101 -14.74 6.35 -4.47
C VAL A 101 -15.84 7.29 -3.97
N ALA A 102 -16.86 7.57 -4.79
CA ALA A 102 -17.98 8.40 -4.39
C ALA A 102 -18.73 7.80 -3.21
N HIS A 103 -18.99 6.49 -3.24
CA HIS A 103 -19.63 5.77 -2.16
C HIS A 103 -18.78 5.79 -0.89
N ALA A 104 -17.47 5.50 -0.98
CA ALA A 104 -16.53 5.57 0.14
C ALA A 104 -16.57 6.96 0.79
N THR A 105 -16.61 8.01 -0.03
CA THR A 105 -16.75 9.39 0.41
C THR A 105 -18.02 9.65 1.21
N LEU A 106 -19.17 9.17 0.73
CA LEU A 106 -20.45 9.33 1.41
C LEU A 106 -20.50 8.60 2.76
N VAL A 107 -19.81 7.47 2.88
CA VAL A 107 -19.89 6.63 4.08
C VAL A 107 -18.75 6.79 5.08
N ALA A 108 -17.69 7.50 4.70
CA ALA A 108 -16.51 7.74 5.51
C ALA A 108 -16.86 8.36 6.86
N ARG A 109 -16.24 7.82 7.91
CA ARG A 109 -16.48 8.23 9.29
C ARG A 109 -15.24 8.03 10.16
N ASP A 110 -15.06 8.95 11.08
CA ASP A 110 -14.04 8.85 12.13
C ASP A 110 -14.64 8.20 13.37
N PRO A 111 -13.90 7.34 14.08
CA PRO A 111 -14.33 6.86 15.39
C PRO A 111 -14.26 7.99 16.41
N VAL A 112 -15.09 7.92 17.46
CA VAL A 112 -15.00 8.84 18.60
C VAL A 112 -13.97 8.28 19.59
N PRO A 113 -12.81 8.93 19.78
CA PRO A 113 -11.79 8.44 20.69
C PRO A 113 -12.30 8.44 22.13
N VAL A 114 -12.07 7.35 22.86
CA VAL A 114 -12.47 7.24 24.28
C VAL A 114 -11.28 6.90 25.14
N ILE A 115 -11.35 7.28 26.41
CA ILE A 115 -10.30 6.97 27.38
C ILE A 115 -10.14 5.44 27.51
N PRO A 116 -8.90 4.91 27.39
CA PRO A 116 -8.64 3.49 27.48
C PRO A 116 -8.95 2.91 28.86
N GLU A 117 -9.17 1.60 28.89
CA GLU A 117 -9.33 0.86 30.13
C GLU A 117 -7.99 0.70 30.84
N SER A 118 -7.97 1.02 32.14
CA SER A 118 -6.78 0.86 32.98
C SER A 118 -6.53 -0.62 33.29
N GLY A 119 -5.27 -0.98 33.48
CA GLY A 119 -4.84 -2.32 33.91
C GLY A 119 -4.72 -3.35 32.79
N THR A 120 -5.09 -3.01 31.55
CA THR A 120 -4.92 -3.93 30.41
C THR A 120 -3.44 -4.26 30.18
N ARG A 121 -3.12 -5.54 29.92
CA ARG A 121 -1.74 -5.99 29.65
C ARG A 121 -1.45 -5.98 28.16
N VAL A 122 -0.47 -5.17 27.74
CA VAL A 122 -0.10 -4.98 26.33
C VAL A 122 1.35 -5.36 26.09
N ALA A 123 1.62 -6.12 25.03
CA ALA A 123 2.96 -6.29 24.48
C ALA A 123 3.13 -5.40 23.24
N PHE A 124 4.13 -4.52 23.22
CA PHE A 124 4.51 -3.82 22.00
C PHE A 124 5.55 -4.63 21.24
N LEU A 125 5.28 -4.94 19.97
CA LEU A 125 6.09 -5.82 19.14
C LEU A 125 6.64 -5.06 17.94
N THR A 126 7.93 -5.26 17.66
CA THR A 126 8.52 -4.93 16.36
C THR A 126 9.47 -6.04 15.94
N THR A 127 9.63 -6.26 14.64
CA THR A 127 10.53 -7.31 14.12
C THR A 127 11.93 -6.76 13.88
N TYR A 128 12.90 -7.65 13.66
CA TYR A 128 14.21 -7.26 13.17
C TYR A 128 14.79 -8.34 12.26
N VAL A 129 15.32 -7.93 11.12
CA VAL A 129 16.02 -8.78 10.16
C VAL A 129 17.46 -8.26 9.99
N PRO A 130 18.43 -8.87 10.69
CA PRO A 130 19.84 -8.49 10.59
C PRO A 130 20.34 -8.41 9.14
N GLY A 131 21.11 -7.37 8.84
CA GLY A 131 21.69 -7.10 7.52
C GLY A 131 20.72 -6.55 6.47
N ARG A 132 19.40 -6.49 6.75
CA ARG A 132 18.40 -5.82 5.91
C ARG A 132 17.97 -4.48 6.49
N GLU A 133 17.90 -4.42 7.81
CA GLU A 133 17.48 -3.26 8.58
C GLU A 133 18.69 -2.75 9.39
N PRO A 134 19.03 -1.45 9.32
CA PRO A 134 20.12 -0.91 10.13
C PRO A 134 19.79 -0.92 11.63
N LEU A 135 20.76 -1.24 12.49
CA LEU A 135 20.55 -1.23 13.95
C LEU A 135 20.13 0.15 14.48
N ALA A 136 20.57 1.24 13.85
CA ALA A 136 20.15 2.61 14.19
C ALA A 136 18.64 2.83 13.96
N MET A 137 18.05 2.18 12.95
CA MET A 137 16.61 2.21 12.71
C MET A 137 15.86 1.43 13.79
N VAL A 138 16.33 0.24 14.14
CA VAL A 138 15.78 -0.56 15.25
C VAL A 138 15.80 0.25 16.55
N ARG A 139 16.93 0.86 16.88
CA ARG A 139 17.10 1.75 18.04
C ARG A 139 16.06 2.85 18.05
N ALA A 140 15.90 3.58 16.95
CA ALA A 140 14.95 4.69 16.87
C ALA A 140 13.51 4.24 17.14
N THR A 141 13.13 3.06 16.64
CA THR A 141 11.80 2.47 16.84
C THR A 141 11.60 2.00 18.28
N LEU A 142 12.58 1.30 18.86
CA LEU A 142 12.54 0.84 20.25
C LEU A 142 12.53 2.02 21.24
N GLU A 143 13.33 3.06 21.01
CA GLU A 143 13.28 4.31 21.80
C GLU A 143 11.91 5.00 21.70
N GLY A 144 11.24 4.91 20.55
CA GLY A 144 9.85 5.34 20.42
C GLY A 144 8.92 4.48 21.28
N ALA A 145 9.06 3.16 21.20
CA ALA A 145 8.20 2.19 21.87
C ALA A 145 8.28 2.27 23.41
N VAL A 146 9.48 2.44 23.98
CA VAL A 146 9.66 2.57 25.44
C VAL A 146 9.09 3.87 26.01
N ARG A 147 8.82 4.87 25.16
CA ARG A 147 8.17 6.14 25.54
C ARG A 147 6.65 6.12 25.39
N ILE A 148 6.06 5.01 24.97
CA ILE A 148 4.61 4.90 24.82
C ILE A 148 3.96 4.99 26.20
N HIS A 149 2.95 5.86 26.30
CA HIS A 149 2.11 5.97 27.48
C HIS A 149 1.04 4.88 27.44
N HIS A 150 0.93 4.12 28.53
CA HIS A 150 -0.10 3.11 28.71
C HIS A 150 -0.62 3.12 30.14
N ARG A 151 -1.93 2.91 30.31
CA ARG A 151 -2.61 2.90 31.62
C ARG A 151 -2.59 1.52 32.28
N GLY A 152 -1.57 0.72 32.01
CA GLY A 152 -1.43 -0.64 32.50
C GLY A 152 -0.02 -1.17 32.22
N PRO A 153 0.24 -2.47 32.45
CA PRO A 153 1.52 -3.08 32.12
C PRO A 153 1.78 -3.05 30.61
N LEU A 154 2.96 -2.55 30.24
CA LEU A 154 3.48 -2.53 28.87
C LEU A 154 4.85 -3.18 28.85
N ASP A 155 4.99 -4.25 28.07
CA ASP A 155 6.30 -4.84 27.76
C ASP A 155 6.65 -4.58 26.30
N VAL A 156 7.86 -4.10 26.03
CA VAL A 156 8.37 -3.90 24.67
C VAL A 156 9.21 -5.11 24.27
N TRP A 157 8.95 -5.65 23.09
CA TRP A 157 9.60 -6.82 22.53
C TRP A 157 10.22 -6.55 21.15
N LEU A 158 11.45 -6.99 20.97
CA LEU A 158 12.10 -7.12 19.67
C LEU A 158 12.06 -8.58 19.22
N LEU A 159 11.39 -8.84 18.09
CA LEU A 159 11.29 -10.17 17.48
C LEU A 159 12.38 -10.31 16.42
N ASP A 160 13.53 -10.84 16.82
CA ASP A 160 14.74 -10.92 16.02
C ASP A 160 14.81 -12.25 15.24
N GLU A 161 14.85 -12.17 13.90
CA GLU A 161 14.98 -13.34 13.03
C GLU A 161 16.37 -13.99 13.07
N GLY A 162 17.42 -13.26 13.47
CA GLY A 162 18.81 -13.72 13.39
C GLY A 162 19.48 -14.08 14.70
N ASP A 163 18.86 -13.79 15.85
CA ASP A 163 19.47 -13.93 17.18
C ASP A 163 20.79 -13.11 17.31
N ASP A 164 20.74 -11.86 16.87
CA ASP A 164 21.89 -10.98 16.70
C ASP A 164 22.39 -10.40 18.04
N GLU A 165 23.69 -10.52 18.30
CA GLU A 165 24.30 -10.07 19.55
C GLU A 165 24.24 -8.54 19.75
N GLN A 166 24.30 -7.76 18.65
CA GLN A 166 24.17 -6.30 18.75
C GLN A 166 22.72 -5.90 19.09
N ALA A 167 21.73 -6.62 18.53
CA ALA A 167 20.33 -6.45 18.89
C ALA A 167 20.06 -6.83 20.35
N LYS A 168 20.64 -7.93 20.87
CA LYS A 168 20.55 -8.29 22.30
C LYS A 168 21.13 -7.21 23.19
N ALA A 169 22.32 -6.69 22.85
CA ALA A 169 22.95 -5.60 23.59
C ALA A 169 22.09 -4.33 23.59
N LEU A 170 21.51 -3.97 22.44
CA LEU A 170 20.57 -2.86 22.31
C LEU A 170 19.31 -3.07 23.16
N CYS A 171 18.76 -4.28 23.16
CA CYS A 171 17.60 -4.62 23.98
C CYS A 171 17.91 -4.48 25.48
N ALA A 172 19.06 -4.97 25.92
CA ALA A 172 19.50 -4.84 27.32
C ALA A 172 19.71 -3.37 27.72
N GLU A 173 20.29 -2.56 26.84
CA GLU A 173 20.47 -1.12 27.06
C GLU A 173 19.13 -0.39 27.25
N LEU A 174 18.12 -0.71 26.43
CA LEU A 174 16.83 -0.03 26.42
C LEU A 174 15.79 -0.65 27.38
N GLY A 175 16.11 -1.74 28.07
CA GLY A 175 15.13 -2.49 28.89
C GLY A 175 14.04 -3.18 28.06
N VAL A 176 14.36 -3.53 26.81
CA VAL A 176 13.47 -4.22 25.86
C VAL A 176 13.70 -5.73 25.96
N ARG A 177 12.62 -6.50 25.85
CA ARG A 177 12.69 -7.96 25.82
C ARG A 177 13.09 -8.43 24.42
N HIS A 178 14.03 -9.35 24.35
CA HIS A 178 14.46 -9.97 23.09
C HIS A 178 13.79 -11.33 22.93
N PHE A 179 13.26 -11.61 21.74
CA PHE A 179 12.73 -12.91 21.35
C PHE A 179 13.33 -13.31 20.02
N THR A 180 13.78 -14.56 19.93
CA THR A 180 14.15 -15.18 18.66
C THR A 180 13.46 -16.53 18.52
N ARG A 181 13.11 -16.86 17.29
CA ARG A 181 12.71 -18.22 16.91
C ARG A 181 13.86 -19.02 16.30
N ASN A 182 15.05 -18.44 16.17
CA ASN A 182 16.20 -19.11 15.58
C ASN A 182 16.52 -20.39 16.36
N GLY A 183 16.87 -21.47 15.66
CA GLY A 183 17.15 -22.77 16.28
C GLY A 183 15.92 -23.57 16.76
N VAL A 184 14.69 -23.09 16.56
CA VAL A 184 13.45 -23.79 16.96
C VAL A 184 12.72 -24.37 15.73
N PRO A 185 12.84 -25.68 15.41
CA PRO A 185 12.33 -26.26 14.17
C PRO A 185 10.81 -26.10 13.96
N GLU A 186 10.03 -26.23 15.03
CA GLU A 186 8.56 -26.11 14.98
C GLU A 186 8.07 -24.71 14.61
N TRP A 187 8.91 -23.68 14.85
CA TRP A 187 8.64 -22.28 14.51
C TRP A 187 9.29 -21.83 13.18
N ASN A 188 10.00 -22.74 12.51
CA ASN A 188 10.70 -22.51 11.24
C ASN A 188 10.28 -23.52 10.16
N ARG A 189 8.98 -23.57 9.88
CA ARG A 189 8.41 -24.49 8.88
C ARG A 189 8.54 -23.94 7.46
N PRO A 190 8.50 -24.79 6.41
CA PRO A 190 8.50 -24.31 5.02
C PRO A 190 7.17 -23.64 4.60
N LYS A 191 6.08 -23.92 5.31
CA LYS A 191 4.72 -23.41 5.03
C LYS A 191 3.87 -23.39 6.30
N GLY A 192 2.75 -22.66 6.26
CA GLY A 192 1.78 -22.58 7.36
C GLY A 192 2.07 -21.43 8.31
N VAL A 193 1.38 -21.42 9.46
CA VAL A 193 1.40 -20.28 10.40
C VAL A 193 2.79 -19.96 10.95
N HIS A 194 3.68 -20.94 11.06
CA HIS A 194 5.08 -20.75 11.48
C HIS A 194 6.06 -20.81 10.32
N LYS A 195 5.71 -20.22 9.17
CA LYS A 195 6.60 -20.23 8.01
C LYS A 195 7.89 -19.45 8.29
N ALA A 196 9.03 -20.07 8.01
CA ALA A 196 10.34 -19.47 8.18
C ALA A 196 10.53 -18.24 7.27
N ARG A 197 11.31 -17.26 7.73
CA ARG A 197 11.66 -16.03 6.99
C ARG A 197 10.44 -15.23 6.54
N THR A 198 9.44 -15.18 7.41
CA THR A 198 8.24 -14.36 7.21
C THR A 198 7.88 -13.64 8.50
N LYS A 199 7.35 -12.42 8.33
CA LYS A 199 6.85 -11.60 9.42
C LYS A 199 5.78 -12.35 10.22
N HIS A 200 4.71 -12.85 9.57
CA HIS A 200 3.67 -13.62 10.28
C HIS A 200 4.23 -14.80 11.07
N GLY A 201 5.21 -15.52 10.53
CA GLY A 201 5.83 -16.64 11.23
C GLY A 201 6.52 -16.24 12.53
N ASN A 202 7.17 -15.06 12.54
CA ASN A 202 7.83 -14.52 13.72
C ASN A 202 6.81 -14.10 14.79
N TYR A 203 5.79 -13.35 14.39
CA TYR A 203 4.68 -12.98 15.29
C TYR A 203 3.96 -14.21 15.85
N ASN A 204 3.70 -15.22 15.02
CA ASN A 204 3.03 -16.44 15.47
C ASN A 204 3.89 -17.27 16.43
N ALA A 205 5.22 -17.30 16.23
CA ALA A 205 6.14 -17.92 17.18
C ALA A 205 6.10 -17.20 18.54
N TRP A 206 6.13 -15.87 18.54
CA TRP A 206 5.99 -15.07 19.76
C TRP A 206 4.62 -15.27 20.44
N ILE A 207 3.52 -15.26 19.67
CA ILE A 207 2.17 -15.52 20.20
C ILE A 207 2.09 -16.91 20.84
N ALA A 208 2.71 -17.92 20.24
CA ALA A 208 2.73 -19.27 20.78
C ALA A 208 3.56 -19.39 22.07
N ALA A 209 4.61 -18.58 22.23
CA ALA A 209 5.50 -18.61 23.38
C ALA A 209 5.00 -17.76 24.55
N HIS A 210 4.46 -16.57 24.26
CA HIS A 210 4.19 -15.51 25.24
C HIS A 210 2.80 -14.89 25.14
N GLY A 211 2.03 -15.24 24.10
CA GLY A 211 0.75 -14.56 23.82
C GLY A 211 -0.24 -14.64 24.98
N ASP A 212 -0.27 -15.77 25.71
CA ASP A 212 -1.19 -15.98 26.83
C ASP A 212 -0.88 -15.09 28.06
N GLU A 213 0.27 -14.41 28.08
CA GLU A 213 0.65 -13.47 29.14
C GLU A 213 0.05 -12.07 28.95
N TYR A 214 -0.60 -11.82 27.80
CA TYR A 214 -1.09 -10.50 27.39
C TYR A 214 -2.53 -10.58 26.87
N GLU A 215 -3.24 -9.46 26.94
CA GLU A 215 -4.58 -9.35 26.35
C GLU A 215 -4.51 -8.84 24.91
N PHE A 216 -3.53 -7.97 24.65
CA PHE A 216 -3.32 -7.32 23.37
C PHE A 216 -1.84 -7.31 23.01
N PHE A 217 -1.57 -7.33 21.70
CA PHE A 217 -0.29 -6.86 21.20
C PHE A 217 -0.50 -5.60 20.36
N ALA A 218 0.42 -4.65 20.51
CA ALA A 218 0.57 -3.50 19.63
C ALA A 218 1.75 -3.75 18.70
N SER A 219 1.71 -3.28 17.46
CA SER A 219 2.84 -3.47 16.57
C SER A 219 3.04 -2.38 15.54
N VAL A 220 4.31 -2.16 15.23
CA VAL A 220 4.79 -1.34 14.13
C VAL A 220 5.91 -2.08 13.41
N ASP A 221 6.04 -1.81 12.11
CA ASP A 221 7.25 -2.20 11.37
C ASP A 221 8.49 -1.52 11.96
N THR A 222 9.65 -2.14 11.80
CA THR A 222 10.93 -1.70 12.38
C THR A 222 11.36 -0.31 11.93
N ASP A 223 10.84 0.15 10.79
CA ASP A 223 11.08 1.49 10.24
C ASP A 223 10.04 2.53 10.69
N HIS A 224 9.04 2.15 11.51
CA HIS A 224 8.00 3.03 12.02
C HIS A 224 8.22 3.38 13.50
N VAL A 225 8.51 4.64 13.78
CA VAL A 225 8.67 5.14 15.14
C VAL A 225 7.31 5.52 15.73
N PRO A 226 6.84 4.89 16.82
CA PRO A 226 5.55 5.20 17.43
C PRO A 226 5.59 6.51 18.23
N HIS A 227 4.42 7.13 18.38
CA HIS A 227 4.15 8.30 19.20
C HIS A 227 3.89 7.89 20.67
N PRO A 228 4.26 8.70 21.69
CA PRO A 228 3.93 8.42 23.09
C PRO A 228 2.44 8.11 23.30
N ASP A 229 1.55 8.91 22.72
CA ASP A 229 0.09 8.73 22.81
C ASP A 229 -0.46 7.52 22.02
N TYR A 230 0.39 6.67 21.41
CA TYR A 230 -0.02 5.56 20.54
C TYR A 230 -1.10 4.67 21.18
N LEU A 231 -0.84 4.14 22.38
CA LEU A 231 -1.78 3.27 23.08
C LEU A 231 -2.94 4.04 23.69
N GLU A 232 -2.72 5.26 24.18
CA GLU A 232 -3.81 6.10 24.70
C GLU A 232 -4.91 6.34 23.65
N ARG A 233 -4.52 6.46 22.38
CA ARG A 233 -5.43 6.75 21.28
C ARG A 233 -6.00 5.53 20.57
N MET A 234 -5.38 4.35 20.70
CA MET A 234 -5.89 3.11 20.10
C MET A 234 -6.66 2.23 21.08
N MET A 235 -6.25 2.17 22.35
CA MET A 235 -6.76 1.17 23.31
C MET A 235 -8.22 1.40 23.71
N GLY A 236 -8.70 2.65 23.68
CA GLY A 236 -10.08 3.00 24.03
C GLY A 236 -11.14 2.21 23.28
N TYR A 237 -10.89 1.87 22.02
CA TYR A 237 -11.87 1.17 21.19
C TYR A 237 -12.12 -0.28 21.62
N PHE A 238 -11.18 -0.91 22.34
CA PHE A 238 -11.31 -2.31 22.80
C PHE A 238 -12.26 -2.50 23.97
N ARG A 239 -12.76 -1.40 24.56
CA ARG A 239 -13.92 -1.42 25.46
C ARG A 239 -15.15 -2.03 24.77
N ASP A 240 -15.25 -1.95 23.44
CA ASP A 240 -16.19 -2.76 22.69
C ASP A 240 -15.61 -4.19 22.56
N PRO A 241 -16.24 -5.20 23.19
CA PRO A 241 -15.71 -6.56 23.23
C PRO A 241 -15.60 -7.21 21.86
N ASP A 242 -16.29 -6.68 20.84
CA ASP A 242 -16.28 -7.21 19.47
C ASP A 242 -15.16 -6.62 18.60
N VAL A 243 -14.33 -5.71 19.14
CA VAL A 243 -13.16 -5.19 18.43
C VAL A 243 -12.02 -6.20 18.55
N ALA A 244 -11.61 -6.74 17.40
CA ALA A 244 -10.47 -7.64 17.26
C ALA A 244 -9.17 -6.87 17.06
N PHE A 245 -9.20 -5.75 16.33
CA PHE A 245 -8.03 -4.91 16.11
C PHE A 245 -8.40 -3.45 15.81
N VAL A 246 -7.44 -2.57 16.07
CA VAL A 246 -7.46 -1.15 15.74
C VAL A 246 -6.25 -0.87 14.85
N VAL A 247 -6.43 -0.07 13.80
CA VAL A 247 -5.38 0.31 12.84
C VAL A 247 -5.32 1.82 12.66
N GLY A 248 -4.12 2.35 12.49
CA GLY A 248 -3.86 3.73 12.10
C GLY A 248 -3.36 3.85 10.65
N PRO A 249 -3.15 5.08 10.14
CA PRO A 249 -2.56 5.31 8.82
C PRO A 249 -1.10 4.87 8.75
N GLN A 250 -0.63 4.56 7.54
CA GLN A 250 0.80 4.55 7.23
C GLN A 250 1.18 5.92 6.68
N VAL A 251 2.13 6.58 7.36
CA VAL A 251 2.64 7.92 7.02
C VAL A 251 4.16 7.83 6.93
N TYR A 252 4.76 8.46 5.92
CA TYR A 252 6.21 8.40 5.70
C TYR A 252 6.90 9.69 6.16
N GLY A 253 8.06 9.58 6.79
CA GLY A 253 8.83 10.74 7.28
C GLY A 253 10.02 11.13 6.39
N ASN A 254 10.49 10.23 5.52
CA ASN A 254 11.66 10.43 4.66
C ASN A 254 11.36 11.26 3.40
N TYR A 255 10.80 12.46 3.59
CA TYR A 255 10.37 13.38 2.53
C TYR A 255 11.49 14.02 1.71
N HIS A 256 12.75 13.70 1.95
CA HIS A 256 13.84 14.16 1.10
C HIS A 256 13.90 13.41 -0.24
N HIS A 257 13.29 12.22 -0.35
CA HIS A 257 13.23 11.44 -1.58
C HIS A 257 11.97 11.77 -2.42
N PRO A 258 12.10 12.15 -3.71
CA PRO A 258 10.95 12.42 -4.58
C PRO A 258 10.01 11.22 -4.74
N VAL A 259 10.56 9.99 -4.80
CA VAL A 259 9.78 8.76 -4.90
C VAL A 259 8.92 8.55 -3.65
N THR A 260 9.47 8.78 -2.45
CA THR A 260 8.71 8.73 -1.19
C THR A 260 7.51 9.69 -1.22
N LYS A 261 7.72 10.96 -1.59
CA LYS A 261 6.63 11.96 -1.65
C LYS A 261 5.50 11.50 -2.56
N ALA A 262 5.86 11.01 -3.74
CA ALA A 262 4.88 10.56 -4.73
C ALA A 262 4.17 9.27 -4.30
N ALA A 263 4.90 8.34 -3.66
CA ALA A 263 4.36 7.09 -3.13
C ALA A 263 3.37 7.33 -1.98
N GLU A 264 3.64 8.25 -1.05
CA GLU A 264 2.67 8.58 0.00
C GLU A 264 1.42 9.26 -0.57
N SER A 265 1.62 10.21 -1.50
CA SER A 265 0.50 10.87 -2.19
C SER A 265 -0.37 9.86 -2.94
N GLN A 266 0.20 8.76 -3.44
CA GLN A 266 -0.55 7.65 -4.06
C GLN A 266 -1.45 6.94 -3.03
N GLN A 267 -0.95 6.71 -1.81
CA GLN A 267 -1.66 6.00 -0.75
C GLN A 267 -2.77 6.83 -0.08
N PHE A 268 -2.83 8.13 -0.35
CA PHE A 268 -3.83 9.06 0.18
C PHE A 268 -5.25 8.47 0.17
N LEU A 269 -5.77 8.03 -0.99
CA LEU A 269 -7.15 7.54 -1.08
C LEU A 269 -7.40 6.36 -0.12
N PHE A 270 -6.40 5.51 0.09
CA PHE A 270 -6.54 4.35 0.95
C PHE A 270 -6.62 4.74 2.42
N HIS A 271 -5.62 5.45 2.94
CA HIS A 271 -5.56 5.80 4.37
C HIS A 271 -6.50 6.94 4.73
N ALA A 272 -6.60 7.98 3.91
CA ALA A 272 -7.44 9.14 4.22
C ALA A 272 -8.94 8.87 4.02
N LEU A 273 -9.32 7.96 3.12
CA LEU A 273 -10.73 7.79 2.73
C LEU A 273 -11.23 6.35 2.86
N ILE A 274 -10.64 5.38 2.15
CA ILE A 274 -11.17 4.01 2.06
C ILE A 274 -11.20 3.33 3.44
N GLN A 275 -10.17 3.52 4.26
CA GLN A 275 -10.15 2.96 5.62
C GLN A 275 -11.21 3.60 6.54
N ARG A 276 -11.42 4.92 6.45
CA ARG A 276 -12.52 5.63 7.13
C ARG A 276 -13.89 5.17 6.63
N ALA A 277 -14.02 4.82 5.35
CA ALA A 277 -15.22 4.20 4.82
C ALA A 277 -15.44 2.79 5.40
N GLY A 278 -14.36 2.02 5.60
CA GLY A 278 -14.38 0.71 6.26
C GLY A 278 -15.00 0.72 7.67
N ASN A 279 -14.88 1.83 8.41
CA ASN A 279 -15.55 2.02 9.70
C ASN A 279 -17.08 1.92 9.60
N ARG A 280 -17.70 2.30 8.47
CA ARG A 280 -19.16 2.09 8.23
C ARG A 280 -19.52 0.63 8.38
N TYR A 281 -18.67 -0.23 7.85
CA TYR A 281 -18.88 -1.67 7.80
C TYR A 281 -18.28 -2.42 8.98
N ARG A 282 -17.70 -1.67 9.95
CA ARG A 282 -16.97 -2.22 11.11
C ARG A 282 -15.92 -3.23 10.65
N ALA A 283 -15.30 -2.93 9.51
CA ALA A 283 -14.35 -3.79 8.83
C ALA A 283 -13.29 -3.02 8.03
N PRO A 284 -12.67 -1.93 8.56
CA PRO A 284 -11.43 -1.42 7.98
C PRO A 284 -10.39 -2.55 7.82
N MET A 285 -9.57 -2.46 6.77
CA MET A 285 -8.62 -3.52 6.46
C MET A 285 -7.51 -3.54 7.51
N PHE A 286 -7.12 -4.73 7.98
CA PHE A 286 -5.91 -4.88 8.79
C PHE A 286 -4.68 -4.54 7.94
N VAL A 287 -3.88 -3.59 8.43
CA VAL A 287 -2.62 -3.14 7.81
C VAL A 287 -1.49 -3.58 8.72
N GLY A 288 -0.40 -4.12 8.14
CA GLY A 288 0.65 -4.79 8.89
C GLY A 288 1.45 -3.95 9.88
N THR A 289 1.26 -2.64 9.93
CA THR A 289 1.94 -1.71 10.85
C THR A 289 0.93 -0.75 11.46
N ASN A 290 1.32 -0.03 12.52
CA ASN A 290 0.50 0.94 13.21
C ASN A 290 -0.85 0.31 13.64
N ASN A 291 -0.78 -0.82 14.33
CA ASN A 291 -1.94 -1.56 14.79
C ASN A 291 -1.87 -2.00 16.27
N VAL A 292 -3.04 -2.33 16.82
CA VAL A 292 -3.21 -3.06 18.08
C VAL A 292 -4.21 -4.18 17.83
N VAL A 293 -3.96 -5.36 18.38
CA VAL A 293 -4.72 -6.58 18.13
C VAL A 293 -5.01 -7.30 19.43
N ARG A 294 -6.25 -7.77 19.58
CA ARG A 294 -6.67 -8.65 20.68
C ARG A 294 -6.12 -10.05 20.46
N ILE A 295 -5.34 -10.56 21.41
CA ILE A 295 -4.65 -11.85 21.27
C ILE A 295 -5.64 -13.00 21.09
N ALA A 296 -6.69 -13.04 21.91
CA ALA A 296 -7.73 -14.07 21.80
C ALA A 296 -8.39 -14.12 20.41
N ALA A 297 -8.52 -12.98 19.72
CA ALA A 297 -9.11 -12.93 18.38
C ALA A 297 -8.19 -13.56 17.34
N VAL A 298 -6.88 -13.26 17.37
CA VAL A 298 -5.91 -13.85 16.42
C VAL A 298 -5.64 -15.32 16.72
N GLN A 299 -5.61 -15.72 18.00
CA GLN A 299 -5.49 -17.13 18.38
C GLN A 299 -6.69 -17.96 17.88
N GLN A 300 -7.90 -17.39 17.86
CA GLN A 300 -9.09 -18.06 17.35
C GLN A 300 -8.96 -18.49 15.87
N ILE A 301 -8.18 -17.76 15.07
CA ILE A 301 -7.93 -18.10 13.66
C ILE A 301 -6.64 -18.90 13.46
N GLY A 302 -5.95 -19.27 14.55
CA GLY A 302 -4.70 -20.03 14.53
C GLY A 302 -3.44 -19.18 14.36
N GLY A 303 -3.51 -17.87 14.59
CA GLY A 303 -2.42 -16.92 14.33
C GLY A 303 -2.63 -16.10 13.05
N LEU A 304 -1.64 -15.26 12.74
CA LEU A 304 -1.56 -14.50 11.49
C LEU A 304 -1.43 -15.47 10.29
N TYR A 305 -2.07 -15.11 9.18
CA TYR A 305 -2.26 -16.01 8.04
C TYR A 305 -0.99 -16.17 7.16
N ASP A 306 -0.73 -17.36 6.62
CA ASP A 306 0.36 -17.59 5.63
C ASP A 306 -0.02 -16.99 4.28
N SER A 307 0.40 -15.74 4.07
CA SER A 307 0.25 -14.99 2.83
C SER A 307 1.44 -14.05 2.65
N ILE A 308 1.66 -13.59 1.41
CA ILE A 308 2.63 -12.53 1.10
C ILE A 308 2.15 -11.17 1.62
N THR A 309 0.84 -11.00 1.76
CA THR A 309 0.18 -9.92 2.53
C THR A 309 -0.62 -10.58 3.63
N GLU A 310 0.09 -11.03 4.68
CA GLU A 310 -0.50 -11.68 5.85
C GLU A 310 -1.52 -10.80 6.54
N ASP A 311 -1.34 -9.48 6.50
CA ASP A 311 -2.15 -8.49 7.19
C ASP A 311 -3.59 -8.50 6.67
N MET A 312 -3.79 -8.20 5.39
CA MET A 312 -5.10 -8.23 4.76
C MET A 312 -5.75 -9.62 4.87
N ALA A 313 -4.97 -10.70 4.71
CA ALA A 313 -5.45 -12.07 4.83
C ALA A 313 -5.94 -12.40 6.25
N THR A 314 -5.20 -11.95 7.27
CA THR A 314 -5.54 -12.05 8.71
C THR A 314 -6.83 -11.28 9.00
N GLY A 315 -6.89 -10.00 8.61
CA GLY A 315 -8.07 -9.15 8.82
C GLY A 315 -9.32 -9.71 8.14
N PHE A 316 -9.17 -10.29 6.95
CA PHE A 316 -10.26 -10.95 6.23
C PHE A 316 -10.79 -12.17 6.99
N GLU A 317 -9.93 -13.04 7.53
CA GLU A 317 -10.36 -14.20 8.32
C GLU A 317 -11.02 -13.78 9.64
N LEU A 318 -10.45 -12.83 10.38
CA LEU A 318 -11.02 -12.31 11.63
C LEU A 318 -12.46 -11.83 11.41
N HIS A 319 -12.67 -11.02 10.38
CA HIS A 319 -13.99 -10.49 10.03
C HIS A 319 -15.02 -11.53 9.61
N ARG A 320 -14.62 -12.77 9.32
CA ARG A 320 -15.56 -13.88 9.06
C ARG A 320 -15.97 -14.59 10.33
N ARG A 321 -15.11 -14.60 11.35
CA ARG A 321 -15.35 -15.28 12.63
C ARG A 321 -16.29 -14.51 13.53
N ARG A 322 -16.86 -15.24 14.48
CA ARG A 322 -17.65 -14.71 15.58
C ARG A 322 -16.81 -14.69 16.84
N ASN A 323 -16.91 -13.61 17.59
CA ASN A 323 -16.43 -13.54 18.95
C ASN A 323 -17.18 -14.60 19.78
N PRO A 324 -16.47 -15.57 20.39
CA PRO A 324 -17.11 -16.64 21.16
C PRO A 324 -17.82 -16.12 22.42
N VAL A 325 -17.43 -14.96 22.94
CA VAL A 325 -18.02 -14.38 24.17
C VAL A 325 -19.37 -13.74 23.89
N THR A 326 -19.49 -12.97 22.81
CA THR A 326 -20.71 -12.20 22.51
C THR A 326 -21.61 -12.85 21.45
N GLY A 327 -21.09 -13.84 20.71
CA GLY A 327 -21.75 -14.43 19.54
C GLY A 327 -21.78 -13.52 18.31
N HIS A 328 -21.34 -12.26 18.41
CA HIS A 328 -21.28 -11.32 17.28
C HIS A 328 -20.05 -11.55 16.42
N LYS A 329 -20.04 -11.01 15.18
CA LYS A 329 -18.83 -11.01 14.36
C LYS A 329 -17.79 -10.07 14.93
N TRP A 330 -16.53 -10.47 14.86
CA TRP A 330 -15.41 -9.56 15.08
C TRP A 330 -15.49 -8.35 14.15
N ARG A 331 -15.00 -7.25 14.67
CA ARG A 331 -14.98 -5.91 14.07
C ARG A 331 -13.58 -5.35 14.20
N SER A 332 -13.33 -4.29 13.45
CA SER A 332 -12.15 -3.48 13.60
C SER A 332 -12.49 -2.00 13.51
N VAL A 333 -11.54 -1.19 13.93
CA VAL A 333 -11.63 0.28 13.94
C VAL A 333 -10.41 0.85 13.25
N TYR A 334 -10.63 1.84 12.39
CA TYR A 334 -9.58 2.66 11.82
C TYR A 334 -9.64 4.03 12.46
N THR A 335 -8.53 4.45 13.09
CA THR A 335 -8.36 5.83 13.53
C THR A 335 -7.54 6.59 12.47
N PRO A 336 -7.95 7.81 12.08
CA PRO A 336 -7.13 8.66 11.22
C PRO A 336 -5.91 9.27 11.94
N ASP A 337 -5.81 9.11 13.26
CA ASP A 337 -4.72 9.67 14.06
C ASP A 337 -3.34 9.13 13.62
N VAL A 338 -2.39 10.04 13.35
CA VAL A 338 -1.01 9.70 12.99
C VAL A 338 -0.24 9.36 14.25
N LEU A 339 -0.19 8.07 14.56
CA LEU A 339 0.41 7.54 15.79
C LEU A 339 1.77 6.87 15.58
N ALA A 340 2.18 6.64 14.34
CA ALA A 340 3.53 6.18 14.01
C ALA A 340 3.96 6.74 12.66
N VAL A 341 5.26 7.02 12.50
CA VAL A 341 5.83 7.57 11.27
C VAL A 341 6.93 6.64 10.77
N GLY A 342 6.76 6.17 9.54
CA GLY A 342 7.61 5.19 8.87
C GLY A 342 8.56 5.76 7.83
N GLU A 343 9.30 4.87 7.16
CA GLU A 343 10.05 5.19 5.95
C GLU A 343 9.39 4.61 4.70
N GLY A 344 9.05 5.49 3.75
CA GLY A 344 8.58 5.11 2.42
C GLY A 344 9.72 4.67 1.49
N PRO A 345 9.39 4.18 0.28
CA PRO A 345 10.37 3.71 -0.68
C PRO A 345 11.25 4.86 -1.21
N ALA A 346 12.56 4.74 -1.00
CA ALA A 346 13.53 5.76 -1.41
C ALA A 346 13.93 5.67 -2.91
N SER A 347 13.65 4.54 -3.57
CA SER A 347 13.98 4.28 -4.98
C SER A 347 12.81 3.70 -5.77
N TRP A 348 12.86 3.78 -7.10
CA TRP A 348 11.85 3.17 -7.98
C TRP A 348 11.82 1.65 -7.84
N THR A 349 12.99 1.04 -7.62
CA THR A 349 13.14 -0.40 -7.42
C THR A 349 12.38 -0.87 -6.18
N ASP A 350 12.52 -0.15 -5.07
CA ASP A 350 11.82 -0.47 -3.83
C ASP A 350 10.32 -0.21 -3.97
N PHE A 351 9.93 0.90 -4.60
CA PHE A 351 8.54 1.23 -4.89
C PHE A 351 7.86 0.14 -5.73
N PHE A 352 8.42 -0.25 -6.88
CA PHE A 352 7.81 -1.29 -7.73
C PHE A 352 7.79 -2.66 -7.04
N THR A 353 8.79 -2.98 -6.21
CA THR A 353 8.79 -4.21 -5.41
C THR A 353 7.64 -4.23 -4.42
N GLN A 354 7.37 -3.11 -3.75
CA GLN A 354 6.24 -2.94 -2.84
C GLN A 354 4.89 -3.06 -3.58
N GLN A 355 4.73 -2.39 -4.73
CA GLN A 355 3.52 -2.47 -5.55
C GLN A 355 3.25 -3.89 -6.07
N MET A 356 4.29 -4.62 -6.50
CA MET A 356 4.18 -6.03 -6.90
C MET A 356 3.71 -6.90 -5.74
N ARG A 357 4.23 -6.67 -4.53
CA ARG A 357 3.89 -7.43 -3.33
C ARG A 357 2.43 -7.21 -2.91
N TRP A 358 1.96 -5.97 -2.85
CA TRP A 358 0.59 -5.66 -2.45
C TRP A 358 -0.46 -6.16 -3.45
N SER A 359 -0.21 -5.96 -4.75
CA SER A 359 -1.08 -6.51 -5.80
C SER A 359 -1.10 -8.04 -5.75
N ARG A 360 0.07 -8.69 -5.60
CA ARG A 360 0.18 -10.15 -5.52
C ARG A 360 -0.60 -10.71 -4.35
N GLY A 361 -0.44 -10.11 -3.18
CA GLY A 361 -1.17 -10.49 -1.98
C GLY A 361 -2.68 -10.38 -2.13
N THR A 362 -3.15 -9.32 -2.78
CA THR A 362 -4.57 -9.13 -3.13
C THR A 362 -5.10 -10.25 -4.01
N TYR A 363 -4.37 -10.61 -5.07
CA TYR A 363 -4.76 -11.72 -5.95
C TYR A 363 -4.81 -13.05 -5.20
N GLU A 364 -3.89 -13.29 -4.28
CA GLU A 364 -3.89 -14.51 -3.47
C GLU A 364 -5.10 -14.59 -2.52
N THR A 365 -5.46 -13.49 -1.85
CA THR A 365 -6.68 -13.43 -1.04
C THR A 365 -7.93 -13.65 -1.88
N LEU A 366 -7.99 -13.05 -3.08
CA LEU A 366 -9.10 -13.23 -4.02
C LEU A 366 -9.25 -14.70 -4.43
N PHE A 367 -8.15 -15.37 -4.77
CA PHE A 367 -8.20 -16.77 -5.24
C PHE A 367 -8.36 -17.80 -4.12
N LYS A 368 -7.80 -17.55 -2.92
CA LYS A 368 -7.74 -18.56 -1.85
C LYS A 368 -8.82 -18.39 -0.77
N GLN A 369 -9.22 -17.14 -0.47
CA GLN A 369 -10.06 -16.84 0.69
C GLN A 369 -11.43 -16.25 0.32
N TYR A 370 -11.48 -15.43 -0.73
CA TYR A 370 -12.66 -14.60 -1.04
C TYR A 370 -13.93 -15.41 -1.35
N TRP A 371 -13.82 -16.60 -1.94
CA TRP A 371 -14.96 -17.48 -2.22
C TRP A 371 -15.78 -17.82 -0.95
N LYS A 372 -15.19 -17.72 0.25
CA LYS A 372 -15.86 -17.96 1.52
C LYS A 372 -16.67 -16.74 2.01
N ALA A 373 -16.39 -15.54 1.50
CA ALA A 373 -16.99 -14.29 1.96
C ALA A 373 -18.52 -14.26 1.81
N PRO A 374 -19.10 -14.62 0.63
CA PRO A 374 -20.54 -14.54 0.42
C PRO A 374 -21.36 -15.38 1.40
N PHE A 375 -20.79 -16.48 1.89
CA PHE A 375 -21.45 -17.39 2.83
C PHE A 375 -21.24 -17.02 4.30
N THR A 376 -20.29 -16.13 4.60
CA THR A 376 -19.86 -15.88 5.99
C THR A 376 -19.86 -14.42 6.38
N MET A 377 -20.00 -13.45 5.47
CA MET A 377 -20.01 -12.03 5.79
C MET A 377 -21.38 -11.38 5.54
N PRO A 378 -21.77 -10.37 6.33
CA PRO A 378 -22.94 -9.55 6.01
C PRO A 378 -22.75 -8.79 4.68
N PRO A 379 -23.83 -8.48 3.93
CA PRO A 379 -23.74 -7.86 2.61
C PRO A 379 -22.91 -6.57 2.55
N GLY A 380 -23.06 -5.67 3.53
CA GLY A 380 -22.28 -4.43 3.55
C GLY A 380 -20.77 -4.66 3.72
N ARG A 381 -20.40 -5.64 4.55
CA ARG A 381 -18.99 -6.01 4.77
C ARG A 381 -18.42 -6.72 3.54
N LEU A 382 -19.21 -7.59 2.92
CA LEU A 382 -18.87 -8.22 1.65
C LEU A 382 -18.58 -7.14 0.61
N PHE A 383 -19.51 -6.21 0.40
CA PHE A 383 -19.36 -5.08 -0.53
C PHE A 383 -18.08 -4.28 -0.29
N SER A 384 -17.80 -3.90 0.96
CA SER A 384 -16.58 -3.15 1.32
C SER A 384 -15.31 -3.92 0.94
N TYR A 385 -15.25 -5.22 1.23
CA TYR A 385 -14.12 -6.06 0.84
C TYR A 385 -14.04 -6.25 -0.67
N THR A 386 -15.18 -6.43 -1.36
CA THR A 386 -15.23 -6.55 -2.82
C THR A 386 -14.59 -5.33 -3.47
N MET A 387 -15.06 -4.12 -3.15
CA MET A 387 -14.56 -2.87 -3.75
C MET A 387 -13.06 -2.69 -3.55
N MET A 388 -12.54 -3.10 -2.40
CA MET A 388 -11.13 -3.02 -2.09
C MET A 388 -10.29 -4.08 -2.84
N LEU A 389 -10.76 -5.33 -2.90
CA LEU A 389 -10.02 -6.43 -3.54
C LEU A 389 -10.04 -6.36 -5.07
N VAL A 390 -11.07 -5.77 -5.68
CA VAL A 390 -11.18 -5.66 -7.15
C VAL A 390 -10.32 -4.54 -7.74
N TYR A 391 -9.81 -3.61 -6.93
CA TYR A 391 -8.99 -2.48 -7.39
C TYR A 391 -7.78 -2.90 -8.24
N TYR A 392 -6.93 -3.80 -7.71
CA TYR A 392 -5.73 -4.26 -8.43
C TYR A 392 -6.06 -5.09 -9.67
N PRO A 393 -7.01 -6.05 -9.65
CA PRO A 393 -7.43 -6.77 -10.86
C PRO A 393 -8.01 -5.84 -11.93
N MET A 394 -8.91 -4.93 -11.54
CA MET A 394 -9.52 -3.99 -12.49
C MET A 394 -8.47 -3.10 -13.13
N THR A 395 -7.54 -2.52 -12.35
CA THR A 395 -6.48 -1.67 -12.90
C THR A 395 -5.56 -2.45 -13.86
N ALA A 396 -5.22 -3.69 -13.51
CA ALA A 396 -4.41 -4.57 -14.36
C ALA A 396 -5.11 -4.89 -15.69
N VAL A 397 -6.38 -5.31 -15.63
CA VAL A 397 -7.17 -5.67 -16.81
C VAL A 397 -7.46 -4.41 -17.64
N ASN A 398 -7.76 -3.27 -17.02
CA ASN A 398 -7.98 -2.01 -17.73
C ASN A 398 -6.76 -1.59 -18.55
N TRP A 399 -5.56 -1.71 -17.97
CA TRP A 399 -4.32 -1.48 -18.72
C TRP A 399 -4.18 -2.43 -19.90
N LEU A 400 -4.41 -3.74 -19.69
CA LEU A 400 -4.35 -4.73 -20.76
C LEU A 400 -5.36 -4.42 -21.88
N LEU A 401 -6.61 -4.13 -21.54
CA LEU A 401 -7.66 -3.80 -22.50
C LEU A 401 -7.30 -2.54 -23.28
N GLY A 402 -6.77 -1.50 -22.63
CA GLY A 402 -6.28 -0.29 -23.31
C GLY A 402 -5.14 -0.59 -24.30
N MET A 403 -4.20 -1.47 -23.94
CA MET A 403 -3.12 -1.89 -24.84
C MET A 403 -3.66 -2.70 -26.02
N VAL A 404 -4.59 -3.63 -25.77
CA VAL A 404 -5.26 -4.42 -26.80
C VAL A 404 -6.05 -3.52 -27.75
N SER A 405 -6.83 -2.56 -27.24
CA SER A 405 -7.53 -1.57 -28.05
C SER A 405 -6.56 -0.75 -28.91
N CYS A 406 -5.45 -0.28 -28.35
CA CYS A 406 -4.44 0.42 -29.15
C CYS A 406 -3.90 -0.47 -30.29
N VAL A 407 -3.58 -1.75 -30.03
CA VAL A 407 -3.09 -2.67 -31.07
C VAL A 407 -4.16 -2.95 -32.12
N LEU A 408 -5.39 -3.27 -31.69
CA LEU A 408 -6.52 -3.58 -32.58
C LEU A 408 -6.79 -2.44 -33.57
N PHE A 409 -6.85 -1.20 -33.08
CA PHE A 409 -7.08 -0.06 -33.97
C PHE A 409 -5.84 0.27 -34.81
N LEU A 410 -4.67 0.41 -34.19
CA LEU A 410 -3.48 0.95 -34.89
C LEU A 410 -2.92 -0.01 -35.93
N TRP A 411 -3.02 -1.33 -35.71
CA TRP A 411 -2.56 -2.34 -36.68
C TRP A 411 -3.65 -2.81 -37.65
N PHE A 412 -4.91 -2.87 -37.23
CA PHE A 412 -5.96 -3.52 -38.04
C PHE A 412 -7.13 -2.61 -38.40
N GLY A 413 -7.22 -1.39 -37.84
CA GLY A 413 -8.31 -0.47 -38.14
C GLY A 413 -9.65 -0.87 -37.52
N ALA A 414 -9.64 -1.71 -36.48
CA ALA A 414 -10.84 -2.06 -35.72
C ALA A 414 -11.29 -0.88 -34.85
N SER A 415 -12.54 -0.45 -34.93
CA SER A 415 -13.07 0.75 -34.26
C SER A 415 -14.06 0.42 -33.14
N GLY A 416 -14.73 -0.74 -33.20
CA GLY A 416 -15.73 -1.21 -32.22
C GLY A 416 -17.01 -0.36 -32.09
N THR A 417 -16.87 0.98 -32.04
CA THR A 417 -17.94 1.97 -31.98
C THR A 417 -17.69 3.10 -32.99
N GLN A 418 -18.77 3.68 -33.52
CA GLN A 418 -18.82 4.79 -34.48
C GLN A 418 -19.49 5.98 -33.80
N VAL A 419 -18.70 6.78 -33.09
CA VAL A 419 -19.16 7.97 -32.37
C VAL A 419 -18.41 9.19 -32.88
N ALA A 420 -19.12 10.30 -33.06
CA ALA A 420 -18.48 11.56 -33.42
C ALA A 420 -17.42 11.95 -32.38
N ALA A 421 -16.19 12.19 -32.83
CA ALA A 421 -15.06 12.48 -31.95
C ALA A 421 -15.30 13.68 -31.03
N SER A 422 -16.07 14.69 -31.48
CA SER A 422 -16.48 15.84 -30.68
C SER A 422 -17.39 15.46 -29.51
N VAL A 423 -18.38 14.58 -29.74
CA VAL A 423 -19.32 14.12 -28.71
C VAL A 423 -18.60 13.21 -27.71
N TRP A 424 -17.77 12.30 -28.20
CA TRP A 424 -16.93 11.47 -27.34
C TRP A 424 -16.02 12.32 -26.46
N LEU A 425 -15.32 13.31 -27.03
CA LEU A 425 -14.42 14.19 -26.29
C LEU A 425 -15.17 15.00 -25.23
N MET A 426 -16.34 15.54 -25.55
CA MET A 426 -17.20 16.25 -24.59
C MET A 426 -17.54 15.35 -23.40
N LEU A 427 -18.20 14.21 -23.64
CA LEU A 427 -18.67 13.32 -22.57
C LEU A 427 -17.51 12.73 -21.75
N TYR A 428 -16.41 12.35 -22.40
CA TYR A 428 -15.22 11.84 -21.73
C TYR A 428 -14.55 12.92 -20.86
N SER A 429 -14.41 14.14 -21.39
CA SER A 429 -13.81 15.25 -20.65
C SER A 429 -14.64 15.64 -19.43
N ASP A 430 -15.96 15.61 -19.52
CA ASP A 430 -16.87 15.87 -18.40
C ASP A 430 -16.75 14.80 -17.32
N ALA A 431 -16.74 13.52 -17.71
CA ALA A 431 -16.54 12.40 -16.80
C ALA A 431 -15.18 12.48 -16.09
N ALA A 432 -14.11 12.74 -16.85
CA ALA A 432 -12.75 12.90 -16.31
C ALA A 432 -12.64 14.11 -15.36
N ALA A 433 -13.23 15.25 -15.73
CA ALA A 433 -13.23 16.46 -14.91
C ALA A 433 -13.93 16.24 -13.57
N LEU A 434 -15.06 15.52 -13.56
CA LEU A 434 -15.78 15.18 -12.33
C LEU A 434 -15.04 14.15 -11.48
N GLN A 435 -14.37 13.17 -12.09
CA GLN A 435 -13.53 12.23 -11.37
C GLN A 435 -12.33 12.93 -10.71
N ILE A 436 -11.66 13.83 -11.43
CA ILE A 436 -10.57 14.66 -10.90
C ILE A 436 -11.10 15.58 -9.80
N GLY A 437 -12.26 16.23 -10.02
CA GLY A 437 -12.91 17.08 -9.03
C GLY A 437 -13.27 16.31 -7.76
N LEU A 438 -13.78 15.09 -7.88
CA LEU A 438 -14.04 14.17 -6.77
C LEU A 438 -12.77 13.83 -6.00
N TYR A 439 -11.67 13.53 -6.69
CA TYR A 439 -10.39 13.28 -6.06
C TYR A 439 -9.88 14.51 -5.31
N LEU A 440 -9.83 15.67 -5.98
CA LEU A 440 -9.35 16.93 -5.40
C LEU A 440 -10.18 17.36 -4.19
N TRP A 441 -11.49 17.19 -4.26
CA TRP A 441 -12.38 17.45 -3.13
C TRP A 441 -12.03 16.56 -1.94
N ASN A 442 -11.73 15.28 -2.17
CA ASN A 442 -11.36 14.36 -1.09
C ASN A 442 -10.02 14.71 -0.43
N ARG A 443 -9.10 15.37 -1.13
CA ARG A 443 -7.73 15.68 -0.64
C ARG A 443 -7.69 16.44 0.68
N ARG A 444 -8.72 17.21 1.01
CA ARG A 444 -8.86 17.87 2.32
C ARG A 444 -8.88 16.92 3.53
N HIS A 445 -9.17 15.64 3.31
CA HIS A 445 -9.16 14.62 4.37
C HIS A 445 -7.78 13.97 4.56
N ASN A 446 -6.74 14.48 3.89
CA ASN A 446 -5.40 13.94 3.97
C ASN A 446 -4.92 13.89 5.42
N VAL A 447 -4.25 12.80 5.77
CA VAL A 447 -3.76 12.53 7.12
C VAL A 447 -2.26 12.76 7.26
N SER A 448 -1.54 12.96 6.15
CA SER A 448 -0.10 13.14 6.21
C SER A 448 0.27 14.57 6.63
N PRO A 449 1.02 14.76 7.74
CA PRO A 449 1.56 16.07 8.11
C PRO A 449 2.67 16.53 7.17
N HIS A 450 3.25 15.62 6.38
CA HIS A 450 4.42 15.91 5.56
C HIS A 450 4.09 16.40 4.15
N GLU A 451 2.89 16.05 3.66
CA GLU A 451 2.44 16.54 2.38
C GLU A 451 1.96 17.99 2.51
N PRO A 452 2.44 18.94 1.68
CA PRO A 452 2.08 20.35 1.81
C PRO A 452 0.56 20.56 1.79
N GLU A 453 0.08 21.43 2.67
CA GLU A 453 -1.32 21.84 2.69
C GLU A 453 -1.71 22.42 1.31
N GLY A 454 -2.87 21.99 0.80
CA GLY A 454 -3.31 22.36 -0.55
C GLY A 454 -2.65 21.56 -1.69
N SER A 455 -1.81 20.55 -1.42
CA SER A 455 -1.30 19.64 -2.46
C SER A 455 -2.47 18.97 -3.21
N GLY A 456 -2.53 19.22 -4.53
CA GLY A 456 -3.50 18.60 -5.43
C GLY A 456 -3.30 17.10 -5.68
N GLY A 457 -2.25 16.48 -5.12
CA GLY A 457 -2.02 15.03 -5.20
C GLY A 457 -1.67 14.51 -6.61
N LEU A 458 -1.30 15.39 -7.55
CA LEU A 458 -0.98 15.03 -8.94
C LEU A 458 0.15 13.99 -9.03
N ALA A 459 1.15 14.08 -8.16
CA ALA A 459 2.22 13.09 -8.08
C ALA A 459 1.69 11.70 -7.71
N GLY A 460 0.75 11.63 -6.77
CA GLY A 460 0.07 10.40 -6.37
C GLY A 460 -0.79 9.81 -7.49
N MET A 461 -1.58 10.64 -8.19
CA MET A 461 -2.33 10.20 -9.38
C MET A 461 -1.40 9.61 -10.45
N GLY A 462 -0.29 10.30 -10.71
CA GLY A 462 0.77 9.83 -11.61
C GLY A 462 1.27 8.45 -11.18
N MET A 463 1.69 8.28 -9.92
CA MET A 463 2.18 7.01 -9.39
C MET A 463 1.17 5.86 -9.52
N SER A 464 -0.13 6.12 -9.34
CA SER A 464 -1.18 5.13 -9.59
C SER A 464 -1.22 4.69 -11.05
N ALA A 465 -1.15 5.64 -12.00
CA ALA A 465 -1.11 5.32 -13.43
C ALA A 465 0.17 4.53 -13.80
N LEU A 466 1.33 4.95 -13.26
CA LEU A 466 2.62 4.29 -13.46
C LEU A 466 2.66 2.86 -12.91
N SER A 467 1.78 2.52 -11.96
CA SER A 467 1.73 1.20 -11.33
C SER A 467 0.88 0.19 -12.11
N ALA A 468 0.03 0.62 -13.05
CA ALA A 468 -0.85 -0.28 -13.80
C ALA A 468 -0.12 -1.41 -14.58
N PRO A 469 1.02 -1.16 -15.28
CA PRO A 469 1.81 -2.22 -15.90
C PRO A 469 2.38 -3.23 -14.90
N ILE A 470 2.72 -2.75 -13.70
CA ILE A 470 3.25 -3.58 -12.60
C ILE A 470 2.17 -4.51 -12.08
N TYR A 471 0.94 -4.00 -11.88
CA TYR A 471 -0.20 -4.81 -11.48
C TYR A 471 -0.53 -5.88 -12.52
N LEU A 472 -0.51 -5.55 -13.82
CA LEU A 472 -0.73 -6.53 -14.88
C LEU A 472 0.29 -7.67 -14.86
N LYS A 473 1.58 -7.36 -14.71
CA LYS A 473 2.62 -8.40 -14.57
C LYS A 473 2.36 -9.28 -13.35
N SER A 474 2.04 -8.66 -12.21
CA SER A 474 1.73 -9.37 -10.95
C SER A 474 0.52 -10.29 -11.12
N PHE A 475 -0.52 -9.81 -11.82
CA PHE A 475 -1.75 -10.55 -12.10
C PHE A 475 -1.49 -11.77 -12.98
N GLY A 476 -0.76 -11.60 -14.09
CA GLY A 476 -0.38 -12.72 -14.95
C GLY A 476 0.45 -13.77 -14.20
N ALA A 477 1.38 -13.35 -13.35
CA ALA A 477 2.14 -14.26 -12.50
C ALA A 477 1.26 -15.00 -11.47
N ALA A 478 0.17 -14.39 -11.00
CA ALA A 478 -0.78 -14.99 -10.05
C ALA A 478 -1.68 -16.03 -10.74
N LEU A 479 -2.20 -15.70 -11.93
CA LEU A 479 -2.97 -16.63 -12.75
C LEU A 479 -2.14 -17.87 -13.12
N LEU A 480 -0.87 -17.67 -13.49
CA LEU A 480 0.07 -18.75 -13.81
C LEU A 480 0.62 -19.48 -12.56
N ARG A 481 0.12 -19.16 -11.36
CA ARG A 481 0.55 -19.75 -10.07
C ARG A 481 2.07 -19.76 -9.87
N ARG A 482 2.79 -18.78 -10.45
CA ARG A 482 4.25 -18.67 -10.27
C ARG A 482 4.56 -18.37 -8.81
N PRO A 483 5.58 -19.01 -8.22
CA PRO A 483 5.96 -18.74 -6.83
C PRO A 483 6.42 -17.29 -6.70
N SER A 484 5.99 -16.63 -5.63
CA SER A 484 6.47 -15.31 -5.26
C SER A 484 7.09 -15.41 -3.86
N ARG A 485 8.19 -14.68 -3.64
CA ARG A 485 8.90 -14.63 -2.37
C ARG A 485 8.80 -13.22 -1.81
N PHE A 486 8.50 -13.12 -0.52
CA PHE A 486 8.63 -11.87 0.21
C PHE A 486 10.13 -11.59 0.40
N VAL A 487 10.57 -10.41 0.00
CA VAL A 487 11.94 -9.94 0.23
C VAL A 487 11.83 -8.62 0.98
N VAL A 488 12.47 -8.54 2.15
CA VAL A 488 12.58 -7.30 2.91
C VAL A 488 13.34 -6.30 2.04
N THR A 489 12.69 -5.18 1.74
CA THR A 489 13.33 -4.05 1.04
C THR A 489 14.42 -3.49 1.93
N PRO A 490 15.69 -3.49 1.50
CA PRO A 490 16.78 -2.91 2.27
C PRO A 490 16.49 -1.45 2.65
N LYS A 491 16.98 -1.02 3.83
CA LYS A 491 16.79 0.35 4.34
C LYS A 491 18.14 1.05 4.59
N GLY A 492 18.11 2.38 4.69
CA GLY A 492 19.30 3.20 4.90
C GLY A 492 20.37 3.05 3.80
N ALA A 493 21.63 2.80 4.17
CA ALA A 493 22.73 2.64 3.22
C ALA A 493 22.58 1.43 2.27
N GLY A 494 21.63 0.53 2.53
CA GLY A 494 21.36 -0.65 1.70
C GLY A 494 20.33 -0.46 0.59
N VAL A 495 19.71 0.72 0.46
CA VAL A 495 18.64 1.00 -0.53
C VAL A 495 18.99 0.50 -1.93
N SER A 496 18.04 -0.18 -2.57
CA SER A 496 18.26 -0.77 -3.89
C SER A 496 18.50 0.33 -4.92
N ALA A 497 19.70 0.37 -5.51
CA ALA A 497 20.02 1.35 -6.54
C ALA A 497 19.19 1.12 -7.81
N ASP A 498 18.61 2.20 -8.32
CA ASP A 498 17.86 2.18 -9.57
C ASP A 498 18.77 1.97 -10.77
N ARG A 499 18.34 1.10 -11.69
CA ARG A 499 19.03 0.76 -12.93
C ARG A 499 18.04 0.80 -14.09
N LEU A 500 18.52 0.84 -15.33
CA LEU A 500 17.64 0.78 -16.50
C LEU A 500 16.74 -0.48 -16.50
N MET A 501 17.25 -1.61 -15.97
CA MET A 501 16.48 -2.85 -15.80
C MET A 501 15.35 -2.77 -14.78
N THR A 502 15.38 -1.80 -13.85
CA THR A 502 14.26 -1.52 -12.94
C THR A 502 12.98 -1.23 -13.75
N PHE A 503 13.13 -0.54 -14.88
CA PHE A 503 12.02 -0.09 -15.72
C PHE A 503 11.70 -1.02 -16.89
N ARG A 504 12.23 -2.25 -16.91
CA ARG A 504 12.05 -3.18 -18.05
C ARG A 504 10.60 -3.45 -18.45
N ILE A 505 9.68 -3.43 -17.49
CA ILE A 505 8.25 -3.68 -17.73
C ILE A 505 7.65 -2.49 -18.49
N HIS A 506 7.96 -1.29 -18.02
CA HIS A 506 7.57 -0.04 -18.63
C HIS A 506 8.18 0.13 -20.03
N LEU A 507 9.48 -0.16 -20.18
CA LEU A 507 10.17 -0.12 -21.48
C LEU A 507 9.59 -1.12 -22.49
N PHE A 508 9.20 -2.31 -22.03
CA PHE A 508 8.52 -3.29 -22.90
C PHE A 508 7.21 -2.73 -23.46
N TRP A 509 6.34 -2.16 -22.61
CA TRP A 509 5.08 -1.57 -23.07
C TRP A 509 5.28 -0.33 -23.93
N ALA A 510 6.29 0.51 -23.61
CA ALA A 510 6.67 1.63 -24.46
C ALA A 510 7.07 1.15 -25.87
N ALA A 511 7.86 0.08 -25.98
CA ALA A 511 8.26 -0.46 -27.27
C ALA A 511 7.05 -0.96 -28.10
N VAL A 512 6.11 -1.68 -27.46
CA VAL A 512 4.86 -2.15 -28.10
C VAL A 512 4.03 -0.97 -28.62
N LEU A 513 3.88 0.09 -27.83
CA LEU A 513 3.07 1.26 -28.20
C LEU A 513 3.74 2.10 -29.29
N ILE A 514 5.06 2.32 -29.22
CA ILE A 514 5.83 3.02 -30.24
C ILE A 514 5.76 2.26 -31.58
N ALA A 515 5.90 0.94 -31.56
CA ALA A 515 5.75 0.11 -32.75
C ALA A 515 4.33 0.21 -33.32
N SER A 516 3.31 0.23 -32.46
CA SER A 516 1.91 0.39 -32.89
C SER A 516 1.63 1.78 -33.48
N LEU A 517 2.19 2.84 -32.91
CA LEU A 517 2.10 4.20 -33.46
C LEU A 517 2.78 4.30 -34.83
N ALA A 518 3.95 3.66 -34.99
CA ALA A 518 4.63 3.58 -36.28
C ALA A 518 3.81 2.79 -37.31
N ALA A 519 3.25 1.64 -36.93
CA ALA A 519 2.37 0.85 -37.79
C ALA A 519 1.15 1.66 -38.24
N SER A 520 0.52 2.40 -37.32
CA SER A 520 -0.61 3.29 -37.65
C SER A 520 -0.25 4.40 -38.63
N ALA A 521 0.98 4.91 -38.62
CA ALA A 521 1.44 5.90 -39.59
C ALA A 521 1.60 5.29 -40.99
N VAL A 522 2.09 4.05 -41.08
CA VAL A 522 2.29 3.31 -42.34
C VAL A 522 0.98 2.80 -42.92
N LEU A 523 0.08 2.29 -42.08
CA LEU A 523 -1.17 1.65 -42.48
C LEU A 523 -2.34 2.63 -42.67
N GLY A 524 -2.15 3.93 -42.41
CA GLY A 524 -3.18 4.96 -42.60
C GLY A 524 -4.28 4.98 -41.53
N HIS A 525 -4.18 4.20 -40.46
CA HIS A 525 -5.14 4.18 -39.35
C HIS A 525 -5.00 5.44 -38.47
N THR A 526 -5.65 6.54 -38.85
CA THR A 526 -5.35 7.90 -38.36
C THR A 526 -6.30 8.45 -37.28
N HIS A 527 -7.19 7.64 -36.70
CA HIS A 527 -8.17 8.13 -35.74
C HIS A 527 -7.53 8.85 -34.54
N VAL A 528 -7.92 10.11 -34.34
CA VAL A 528 -7.28 11.05 -33.40
C VAL A 528 -7.33 10.51 -31.97
N ALA A 529 -8.47 9.99 -31.52
CA ALA A 529 -8.61 9.51 -30.15
C ALA A 529 -7.67 8.33 -29.85
N MET A 530 -7.57 7.36 -30.78
CA MET A 530 -6.76 6.16 -30.57
C MET A 530 -5.26 6.46 -30.58
N ARG A 531 -4.83 7.36 -31.47
CA ARG A 531 -3.44 7.87 -31.45
C ARG A 531 -3.14 8.67 -30.18
N THR A 532 -4.08 9.49 -29.73
CA THR A 532 -3.94 10.25 -28.47
C THR A 532 -3.78 9.31 -27.29
N TRP A 533 -4.60 8.26 -27.18
CA TRP A 533 -4.49 7.24 -26.14
C TRP A 533 -3.15 6.50 -26.18
N ALA A 534 -2.70 6.09 -27.36
CA ALA A 534 -1.41 5.41 -27.50
C ALA A 534 -0.23 6.33 -27.14
N VAL A 535 -0.29 7.63 -27.47
CA VAL A 535 0.71 8.62 -27.06
C VAL A 535 0.71 8.80 -25.54
N LEU A 536 -0.46 8.96 -24.92
CA LEU A 536 -0.58 9.08 -23.46
C LEU A 536 -0.06 7.82 -22.74
N ALA A 537 -0.43 6.64 -23.22
CA ALA A 537 0.07 5.38 -22.67
C ALA A 537 1.58 5.20 -22.86
N THR A 538 2.14 5.70 -23.98
CA THR A 538 3.59 5.72 -24.21
C THR A 538 4.27 6.66 -23.21
N ALA A 539 3.69 7.85 -22.99
CA ALA A 539 4.19 8.81 -22.01
C ALA A 539 4.16 8.23 -20.59
N ILE A 540 3.07 7.56 -20.18
CA ILE A 540 2.97 6.85 -18.90
C ILE A 540 4.05 5.75 -18.80
N SER A 541 4.29 5.01 -19.88
CA SER A 541 5.30 3.96 -19.91
C SER A 541 6.73 4.52 -19.85
N LEU A 542 7.00 5.70 -20.42
CA LEU A 542 8.35 6.29 -20.39
C LEU A 542 8.60 7.18 -19.17
N ALA A 543 7.55 7.67 -18.51
CA ALA A 543 7.63 8.63 -17.42
C ALA A 543 8.52 8.19 -16.24
N PRO A 544 8.49 6.95 -15.73
CA PRO A 544 9.36 6.55 -14.62
C PRO A 544 10.85 6.67 -14.98
N VAL A 545 11.20 6.26 -16.21
CA VAL A 545 12.57 6.35 -16.73
C VAL A 545 12.98 7.81 -16.91
N ALA A 546 12.10 8.63 -17.49
CA ALA A 546 12.35 10.05 -17.70
C ALA A 546 12.53 10.81 -16.37
N VAL A 547 11.69 10.53 -15.38
CA VAL A 547 11.79 11.11 -14.04
C VAL A 547 13.09 10.68 -13.38
N TRP A 548 13.44 9.39 -13.42
CA TRP A 548 14.69 8.87 -12.86
C TRP A 548 15.95 9.50 -13.50
N ILE A 549 15.99 9.61 -14.83
CA ILE A 549 17.09 10.29 -15.53
C ILE A 549 17.14 11.76 -15.11
N GLY A 550 15.99 12.44 -15.08
CA GLY A 550 15.89 13.84 -14.69
C GLY A 550 16.39 14.10 -13.26
N THR A 551 16.03 13.23 -12.29
CA THR A 551 16.53 13.34 -10.91
C THR A 551 18.03 13.08 -10.84
N ALA A 552 18.53 12.04 -11.53
CA ALA A 552 19.96 11.72 -11.55
C ALA A 552 20.81 12.85 -12.16
N VAL A 553 20.31 13.50 -13.22
CA VAL A 553 20.98 14.67 -13.83
C VAL A 553 20.98 15.86 -12.87
N ARG A 554 19.85 16.18 -12.24
CA ARG A 554 19.77 17.27 -11.26
C ARG A 554 20.71 17.06 -10.08
N GLU A 555 20.80 15.83 -9.55
CA GLU A 555 21.73 15.49 -8.47
C GLU A 555 23.19 15.65 -8.89
N ARG A 556 23.55 15.24 -10.11
CA ARG A 556 24.91 15.45 -10.65
C ARG A 556 25.25 16.92 -10.79
N LEU A 557 24.30 17.76 -11.21
CA LEU A 557 24.49 19.21 -11.37
C LEU A 557 24.52 19.95 -10.03
N ALA A 558 23.78 19.46 -9.02
CA ALA A 558 23.70 20.05 -7.69
C ALA A 558 24.89 19.68 -6.78
N ARG A 559 25.68 18.65 -7.12
CA ARG A 559 26.93 18.37 -6.40
C ARG A 559 27.89 19.53 -6.58
N PRO A 560 28.34 20.21 -5.51
CA PRO A 560 29.41 21.17 -5.61
C PRO A 560 30.61 20.48 -6.25
N ARG A 561 31.28 21.14 -7.20
CA ARG A 561 32.63 20.76 -7.63
C ARG A 561 33.56 20.98 -6.45
N THR A 562 33.56 20.08 -5.46
CA THR A 562 34.69 19.98 -4.54
C THR A 562 35.88 19.57 -5.38
N ARG A 563 36.77 20.54 -5.58
CA ARG A 563 38.05 20.43 -6.26
C ARG A 563 38.74 19.12 -5.84
N SER A 564 39.09 18.35 -6.85
CA SER A 564 40.27 17.50 -6.82
C SER A 564 41.47 18.36 -6.42
N SER A 565 41.85 18.32 -5.14
CA SER A 565 43.17 18.71 -4.63
C SER A 565 43.19 18.46 -3.13
N LEU A 566 43.54 17.24 -2.73
CA LEU A 566 44.35 16.94 -1.55
C LEU A 566 44.89 15.52 -1.78
N VAL A 567 45.96 15.45 -2.57
CA VAL A 567 46.95 14.39 -2.40
C VAL A 567 47.52 14.62 -1.00
N VAL A 568 47.04 13.85 -0.03
CA VAL A 568 47.76 13.70 1.23
C VAL A 568 48.90 12.73 0.92
N GLU A 569 50.09 13.28 0.67
CA GLU A 569 51.31 12.49 0.79
C GLU A 569 51.37 11.94 2.22
N ALA A 570 51.29 10.62 2.34
CA ALA A 570 51.59 9.93 3.58
C ALA A 570 53.09 10.07 3.87
N PRO A 571 53.51 10.34 5.12
CA PRO A 571 54.93 10.33 5.46
C PRO A 571 55.47 8.90 5.31
N ALA A 572 56.64 8.79 4.69
CA ALA A 572 57.33 7.52 4.43
C ALA A 572 57.57 6.74 5.74
N ALA A 573 57.12 5.48 5.76
CA ALA A 573 57.44 4.54 6.83
C ALA A 573 58.87 3.99 6.65
N GLU A 574 59.67 4.02 7.72
CA GLU A 574 60.96 3.34 7.81
C GLU A 574 60.82 1.81 7.63
N PRO A 575 61.81 1.14 7.03
CA PRO A 575 61.74 -0.29 6.76
C PRO A 575 61.95 -1.12 8.05
N ALA A 576 61.02 -2.04 8.30
CA ALA A 576 61.07 -3.00 9.39
C ALA A 576 62.21 -4.03 9.20
N LEU A 577 62.99 -4.24 10.26
CA LEU A 577 63.95 -5.35 10.39
C LEU A 577 63.19 -6.69 10.56
N ALA A 578 63.63 -7.69 9.80
CA ALA A 578 63.03 -9.01 9.69
C ALA A 578 63.20 -9.86 10.98
N PRO A 579 62.27 -10.79 11.27
CA PRO A 579 62.34 -11.66 12.43
C PRO A 579 63.28 -12.85 12.23
N VAL A 580 64.01 -13.15 13.29
CA VAL A 580 64.95 -14.27 13.46
C VAL A 580 64.22 -15.61 13.39
N SER A 581 64.68 -16.51 12.51
CA SER A 581 64.28 -17.91 12.41
C SER A 581 64.96 -18.74 13.49
N GLY A 582 64.19 -19.35 14.39
CA GLY A 582 64.67 -20.37 15.33
C GLY A 582 64.29 -21.78 14.86
N THR A 583 65.25 -22.53 14.33
CA THR A 583 65.21 -24.00 14.24
C THR A 583 66.04 -24.58 15.40
N PRO A 584 65.55 -25.62 16.10
CA PRO A 584 66.33 -26.30 17.14
C PRO A 584 66.93 -27.60 16.59
N THR A 585 68.26 -27.71 16.50
CA THR A 585 69.00 -28.98 16.66
C THR A 585 70.48 -28.68 16.81
N GLY A 586 71.10 -29.23 17.85
CA GLY A 586 72.51 -29.06 18.15
C GLY A 586 73.43 -29.99 17.36
N GLY A 587 74.71 -29.63 17.37
CA GLY A 587 75.83 -30.56 17.37
C GLY A 587 76.05 -31.41 16.13
N ASN A 588 77.04 -30.96 15.34
CA ASN A 588 77.87 -31.67 14.37
C ASN A 588 77.33 -31.90 12.96
#